data_AF-A0A7C4TL65-F1
#
_entry.id   AF-A0A7C4TL65-F1
#
_cell.length_a   1.000
_cell.length_b   1.000
_cell.length_c   1.000
_cell.angle_alpha   90.00
_cell.angle_beta   90.00
_cell.angle_gamma   90.00
#
_symmetry.space_group_name_H-M   'P 1'
#
loop_
_entity.id
_entity.type
_entity.pdbx_description
1 polymer ?
#
loop_
_entity_poly.entity_id
_entity_poly.type
_entity_poly.pdbx_seq_one_letter_code
_entity_poly.pdbx_strand_id
1 'polypeptide(L)'
;MPARETTTRQTLVEDTPVVRTAVRVPGGDAVAYAAAVPDEGGTLVLEVANESGAPFVVAFVVQHARAVRLDDHVVSVDDRPGIVLPRSPSRWSVAIGRSTDVEVCGGAAREGPFPPTRNRSGRIEAAFLLPVPHRQSVRVALDPTSRAIVDPRTLPGPADVARGWGAQLERGMRVDLGDPILAGVVRAARAQVLLAAGDGRPAGEVVAALEDWGFDDEAATAWRSASGRERRRAARRSKTPPQLEELDELVRRARAGSIEAVAPSLLLALRALLVHEHDDSTVTLLARLPASWRGQPLEVHDAPTRAGRISYAVRWHGPRPALLWDAPRGVRIRAPGLDAEWTSDAPAGEALLSGHVGMRC
;
A
#
# COMPACT_ATOMS: atom_id res chain seq x y z
N MET A 1 6.29 23.91 -4.84
CA MET A 1 6.58 22.45 -4.90
C MET A 1 5.64 21.75 -3.93
N PRO A 2 5.02 20.61 -4.28
CA PRO A 2 4.05 19.94 -3.40
C PRO A 2 4.55 19.72 -1.96
N ALA A 3 5.80 19.27 -1.79
CA ALA A 3 6.39 19.01 -0.48
C ALA A 3 6.57 20.26 0.42
N ARG A 4 6.47 21.48 -0.14
CA ARG A 4 6.58 22.75 0.59
C ARG A 4 5.26 23.52 0.65
N GLU A 5 4.23 23.00 0.00
CA GLU A 5 2.97 23.68 -0.19
C GLU A 5 1.99 23.26 0.91
N THR A 6 1.46 24.22 1.66
CA THR A 6 0.60 23.96 2.83
C THR A 6 -0.75 23.37 2.43
N THR A 7 -1.17 23.58 1.18
CA THR A 7 -2.42 23.04 0.64
C THR A 7 -2.30 21.61 0.15
N THR A 8 -1.12 20.98 0.20
CA THR A 8 -0.90 19.62 -0.29
C THR A 8 -1.72 18.60 0.52
N ARG A 9 -2.49 17.79 -0.19
CA ARG A 9 -3.28 16.68 0.36
C ARG A 9 -2.84 15.39 -0.32
N GLN A 10 -2.45 14.39 0.46
CA GLN A 10 -2.05 13.08 -0.05
C GLN A 10 -2.95 11.98 0.50
N THR A 11 -3.38 11.07 -0.38
CA THR A 11 -4.24 9.94 -0.06
C THR A 11 -3.87 8.74 -0.95
N LEU A 12 -4.12 7.53 -0.48
CA LEU A 12 -4.11 6.34 -1.33
C LEU A 12 -5.43 6.27 -2.12
N VAL A 13 -5.38 5.87 -3.38
CA VAL A 13 -6.58 5.61 -4.19
C VAL A 13 -7.12 4.24 -3.81
N GLU A 14 -8.34 4.18 -3.27
CA GLU A 14 -9.00 2.92 -2.86
C GLU A 14 -8.13 2.04 -1.93
N ASP A 15 -7.35 2.70 -1.06
CA ASP A 15 -6.39 2.07 -0.15
C ASP A 15 -5.34 1.18 -0.83
N THR A 16 -5.12 1.41 -2.13
CA THR A 16 -4.08 0.74 -2.93
C THR A 16 -2.80 1.58 -2.99
N PRO A 17 -1.65 1.00 -3.39
CA PRO A 17 -0.39 1.72 -3.57
C PRO A 17 -0.34 2.72 -4.74
N VAL A 18 -1.47 3.35 -5.06
CA VAL A 18 -1.58 4.46 -6.00
C VAL A 18 -1.74 5.73 -5.18
N VAL A 19 -0.74 6.60 -5.19
CA VAL A 19 -0.72 7.82 -4.38
C VAL A 19 -1.33 8.96 -5.18
N ARG A 20 -2.42 9.53 -4.65
CA ARG A 20 -3.01 10.78 -5.13
C ARG A 20 -2.46 11.95 -4.31
N THR A 21 -1.92 12.95 -4.99
CA THR A 21 -1.43 14.21 -4.40
C THR A 21 -2.18 15.38 -5.03
N ALA A 22 -3.00 16.09 -4.27
CA ALA A 22 -3.72 17.27 -4.73
C ALA A 22 -3.12 18.54 -4.13
N VAL A 23 -2.88 19.54 -4.97
CA VAL A 23 -2.36 20.86 -4.59
C VAL A 23 -3.32 21.93 -5.08
N ARG A 24 -3.65 22.91 -4.23
CA ARG A 24 -4.55 24.01 -4.63
C ARG A 24 -3.82 24.94 -5.59
N VAL A 25 -4.45 25.23 -6.72
CA VAL A 25 -4.00 26.21 -7.72
C VAL A 25 -5.14 27.20 -8.01
N PRO A 26 -4.89 28.34 -8.67
CA PRO A 26 -5.97 29.24 -9.05
C PRO A 26 -7.07 28.52 -9.83
N GLY A 27 -8.31 28.60 -9.34
CA GLY A 27 -9.48 28.01 -10.01
C GLY A 27 -9.68 26.50 -9.83
N GLY A 28 -8.95 25.81 -8.94
CA GLY A 28 -9.19 24.40 -8.60
C GLY A 28 -7.95 23.68 -8.08
N ASP A 29 -7.75 22.42 -8.46
CA ASP A 29 -6.62 21.61 -8.01
C ASP A 29 -5.73 21.14 -9.17
N ALA A 30 -4.42 21.09 -8.93
CA ALA A 30 -3.49 20.28 -9.70
C ALA A 30 -3.35 18.94 -8.98
N VAL A 31 -3.69 17.85 -9.66
CA VAL A 31 -3.76 16.51 -9.05
C VAL A 31 -2.76 15.59 -9.72
N ALA A 32 -1.83 15.06 -8.94
CA ALA A 32 -0.87 14.07 -9.39
C ALA A 32 -1.25 12.68 -8.86
N TYR A 33 -1.14 11.67 -9.71
CA TYR A 33 -1.26 10.26 -9.37
C TYR A 33 0.08 9.57 -9.65
N ALA A 34 0.63 8.88 -8.66
CA ALA A 34 1.85 8.09 -8.79
C ALA A 34 1.55 6.62 -8.53
N ALA A 35 1.97 5.74 -9.45
CA ALA A 35 1.77 4.31 -9.34
C ALA A 35 2.95 3.54 -9.96
N ALA A 36 3.32 2.41 -9.36
CA ALA A 36 4.21 1.44 -10.00
C ALA A 36 3.39 0.51 -10.89
N VAL A 37 3.81 0.33 -12.14
CA VAL A 37 3.21 -0.61 -13.07
C VAL A 37 3.92 -1.95 -12.95
N PRO A 38 3.19 -3.09 -12.98
CA PRO A 38 3.79 -4.42 -13.04
C PRO A 38 4.34 -4.67 -14.45
N ASP A 39 5.46 -4.04 -14.77
CA ASP A 39 6.34 -4.43 -15.86
C ASP A 39 7.63 -5.04 -15.28
N GLU A 40 8.46 -5.65 -16.12
CA GLU A 40 9.69 -6.31 -15.66
C GLU A 40 10.67 -5.37 -14.94
N GLY A 41 10.48 -4.04 -15.03
CA GLY A 41 11.34 -3.00 -14.45
C GLY A 41 10.77 -2.23 -13.26
N GLY A 42 9.49 -2.36 -12.95
CA GLY A 42 8.83 -1.57 -11.91
C GLY A 42 8.69 -0.09 -12.29
N THR A 43 8.37 0.20 -13.56
CA THR A 43 8.20 1.58 -14.05
C THR A 43 7.17 2.32 -13.22
N LEU A 44 7.56 3.49 -12.72
CA LEU A 44 6.68 4.43 -12.04
C LEU A 44 6.01 5.32 -13.09
N VAL A 45 4.68 5.34 -13.09
CA VAL A 45 3.87 6.27 -13.87
C VAL A 45 3.44 7.42 -12.97
N LEU A 46 3.73 8.64 -13.42
CA LEU A 46 3.26 9.88 -12.82
C LEU A 46 2.30 10.56 -13.79
N GLU A 47 1.04 10.65 -13.42
CA GLU A 47 0.03 11.39 -14.16
C GLU A 47 -0.35 12.67 -13.43
N VAL A 48 -0.28 13.82 -14.09
CA VAL A 48 -0.69 15.12 -13.54
C VAL A 48 -1.90 15.61 -14.31
N ALA A 49 -3.06 15.62 -13.65
CA ALA A 49 -4.32 16.10 -14.15
C ALA A 49 -4.59 17.55 -13.72
N ASN A 50 -5.16 18.33 -14.64
CA ASN A 50 -5.65 19.67 -14.36
C ASN A 50 -7.15 19.66 -14.04
N GLU A 51 -7.46 19.67 -12.74
CA GLU A 51 -8.81 19.80 -12.19
C GLU A 51 -9.15 21.27 -11.83
N SER A 52 -8.42 22.22 -12.40
CA SER A 52 -8.63 23.67 -12.23
C SER A 52 -9.19 24.32 -13.48
N GLY A 53 -9.88 25.46 -13.30
CA GLY A 53 -10.47 26.29 -14.36
C GLY A 53 -9.48 26.89 -15.37
N ALA A 54 -8.18 26.90 -15.06
CA ALA A 54 -7.15 27.57 -15.85
C ALA A 54 -6.01 26.61 -16.24
N PRO A 55 -5.32 26.82 -17.38
CA PRO A 55 -4.12 26.06 -17.69
C PRO A 55 -3.00 26.37 -16.69
N PHE A 56 -2.19 25.37 -16.38
CA PHE A 56 -0.95 25.57 -15.61
C PHE A 56 0.23 24.87 -16.29
N VAL A 57 1.44 25.14 -15.80
CA VAL A 57 2.66 24.46 -16.23
C VAL A 57 3.17 23.60 -15.07
N VAL A 58 3.44 22.33 -15.35
CA VAL A 58 4.12 21.44 -14.40
C VAL A 58 5.59 21.35 -14.77
N ALA A 59 6.46 21.37 -13.76
CA ALA A 59 7.89 21.14 -13.91
C ALA A 59 8.27 19.78 -13.33
N PHE A 60 8.88 18.93 -14.15
CA PHE A 60 9.53 17.69 -13.71
C PHE A 60 10.99 18.00 -13.40
N VAL A 61 11.39 17.84 -12.14
CA VAL A 61 12.68 18.31 -11.64
C VAL A 61 13.58 17.13 -11.31
N VAL A 62 14.72 17.05 -11.99
CA VAL A 62 15.83 16.17 -11.64
C VAL A 62 16.72 16.92 -10.65
N GLN A 63 17.01 16.31 -9.50
CA GLN A 63 17.91 16.86 -8.49
C GLN A 63 19.08 15.93 -8.22
N HIS A 64 20.20 16.50 -7.78
CA HIS A 64 21.40 15.76 -7.37
C HIS A 64 22.05 14.90 -8.46
N ALA A 65 21.91 15.30 -9.74
CA ALA A 65 22.50 14.58 -10.86
C ALA A 65 23.95 14.98 -11.13
N ARG A 66 24.75 14.05 -11.66
CA ARG A 66 26.09 14.28 -12.21
C ARG A 66 26.07 14.56 -13.70
N ALA A 67 25.10 14.04 -14.43
CA ALA A 67 24.87 14.32 -15.83
C ALA A 67 23.37 14.37 -16.15
N VAL A 68 22.96 15.36 -16.94
CA VAL A 68 21.60 15.45 -17.48
C VAL A 68 21.68 15.69 -18.98
N ARG A 69 20.90 14.93 -19.74
CA ARG A 69 20.67 15.13 -21.18
C ARG A 69 19.18 15.07 -21.47
N LEU A 70 18.76 15.77 -22.51
CA LEU A 70 17.41 15.66 -23.06
C LEU A 70 17.56 15.36 -24.55
N ASP A 71 17.14 14.17 -24.94
CA ASP A 71 17.09 13.74 -26.32
C ASP A 71 15.59 13.63 -26.69
N ASP A 72 15.10 14.65 -27.39
CA ASP A 72 13.67 14.88 -27.70
C ASP A 72 12.78 14.94 -26.43
N HIS A 73 12.14 13.82 -26.07
CA HIS A 73 11.25 13.70 -24.92
C HIS A 73 11.81 12.76 -23.83
N VAL A 74 13.06 12.30 -23.99
CA VAL A 74 13.73 11.39 -23.05
C VAL A 74 14.78 12.17 -22.28
N VAL A 75 14.59 12.30 -20.97
CA VAL A 75 15.58 12.85 -20.05
C VAL A 75 16.46 11.71 -19.54
N SER A 76 17.75 11.78 -19.87
CA SER A 76 18.75 10.89 -19.29
C SER A 76 19.40 11.53 -18.07
N VAL A 77 19.48 10.77 -16.98
CA VAL A 77 20.12 11.14 -15.71
C VAL A 77 21.26 10.18 -15.46
N ASP A 78 22.47 10.70 -15.25
CA ASP A 78 23.69 9.91 -15.01
C ASP A 78 23.90 8.80 -16.05
N ASP A 79 23.73 9.18 -17.32
CA ASP A 79 23.93 8.34 -18.51
C ASP A 79 22.94 7.15 -18.62
N ARG A 80 21.77 7.25 -17.98
CA ARG A 80 20.64 6.31 -18.12
C ARG A 80 19.35 7.08 -18.41
N PRO A 81 18.41 6.55 -19.22
CA PRO A 81 17.06 7.09 -19.27
C PRO A 81 16.48 7.13 -17.84
N GLY A 82 16.05 8.31 -17.39
CA GLY A 82 15.50 8.49 -16.04
C GLY A 82 14.06 8.99 -16.06
N ILE A 83 13.67 9.73 -17.11
CA ILE A 83 12.32 10.27 -17.28
C ILE A 83 11.95 10.21 -18.77
N VAL A 84 10.83 9.59 -19.10
CA VAL A 84 10.23 9.66 -20.44
C VAL A 84 9.00 10.55 -20.38
N LEU A 85 9.09 11.72 -21.00
CA LEU A 85 8.02 12.69 -21.12
C LEU A 85 7.07 12.30 -22.26
N PRO A 86 5.79 12.72 -22.24
CA PRO A 86 4.85 12.38 -23.32
C PRO A 86 5.14 13.11 -24.63
N ARG A 87 5.99 14.14 -24.57
CA ARG A 87 6.45 14.99 -25.67
C ARG A 87 7.62 15.84 -25.18
N SER A 88 8.34 16.49 -26.10
CA SER A 88 9.43 17.39 -25.75
C SER A 88 8.92 18.53 -24.86
N PRO A 89 9.67 18.92 -23.81
CA PRO A 89 9.26 19.98 -22.89
C PRO A 89 9.22 21.32 -23.63
N SER A 90 8.24 22.16 -23.31
CA SER A 90 8.12 23.48 -23.95
C SER A 90 9.21 24.43 -23.50
N ARG A 91 9.66 24.27 -22.25
CA ARG A 91 10.72 25.09 -21.63
C ARG A 91 11.54 24.24 -20.66
N TRP A 92 12.73 24.72 -20.32
CA TRP A 92 13.60 24.08 -19.33
C TRP A 92 14.40 25.11 -18.53
N SER A 93 14.87 24.72 -17.35
CA SER A 93 15.87 25.47 -16.56
C SER A 93 16.90 24.47 -16.05
N VAL A 94 18.15 24.92 -15.89
CA VAL A 94 19.23 24.11 -15.33
C VAL A 94 20.14 24.95 -14.45
N ALA A 95 20.52 24.39 -13.31
CA ALA A 95 21.38 25.03 -12.34
C ALA A 95 22.37 24.01 -11.74
N ILE A 96 23.49 24.53 -11.23
CA ILE A 96 24.49 23.72 -10.51
C ILE A 96 24.65 24.32 -9.11
N GLY A 97 24.44 23.51 -8.08
CA GLY A 97 24.61 23.91 -6.69
C GLY A 97 23.57 24.92 -6.18
N ARG A 98 22.49 25.16 -6.95
CA ARG A 98 21.35 25.99 -6.56
C ARG A 98 20.07 25.44 -7.19
N SER A 99 18.93 25.87 -6.67
CA SER A 99 17.60 25.51 -7.15
C SER A 99 17.25 26.22 -8.47
N THR A 100 16.40 25.59 -9.28
CA THR A 100 15.79 26.13 -10.51
C THR A 100 14.47 26.87 -10.26
N ASP A 101 13.90 26.75 -9.05
CA ASP A 101 12.59 27.29 -8.67
C ASP A 101 12.42 28.79 -8.98
N VAL A 102 13.40 29.64 -8.70
CA VAL A 102 13.32 31.08 -8.95
C VAL A 102 13.20 31.36 -10.46
N GLU A 103 14.01 30.71 -11.30
CA GLU A 103 13.96 30.89 -12.77
C GLU A 103 12.64 30.36 -13.34
N VAL A 104 12.18 29.21 -12.82
CA VAL A 104 10.93 28.57 -13.26
C VAL A 104 9.70 29.39 -12.86
N CYS A 105 9.55 29.71 -11.57
CA CYS A 105 8.39 30.45 -11.05
C CYS A 105 8.40 31.93 -11.49
N GLY A 106 9.58 32.50 -11.77
CA GLY A 106 9.72 33.84 -12.34
C GLY A 106 9.44 33.91 -13.85
N GLY A 107 9.15 32.78 -14.51
CA GLY A 107 8.86 32.74 -15.95
C GLY A 107 10.08 32.86 -16.87
N ALA A 108 11.29 32.76 -16.31
CA ALA A 108 12.56 32.90 -17.01
C ALA A 108 13.12 31.55 -17.55
N ALA A 109 12.34 30.47 -17.48
CA ALA A 109 12.70 29.20 -18.10
C ALA A 109 12.88 29.37 -19.62
N ARG A 110 13.86 28.64 -20.17
CA ARG A 110 14.40 28.83 -21.53
C ARG A 110 13.70 27.95 -22.54
N GLU A 111 13.70 28.39 -23.80
CA GLU A 111 13.23 27.66 -24.96
C GLU A 111 14.42 27.10 -25.78
N GLY A 112 14.14 26.21 -26.72
CA GLY A 112 15.15 25.61 -27.60
C GLY A 112 15.83 24.38 -27.00
N PRO A 113 16.93 23.91 -27.62
CA PRO A 113 17.58 22.66 -27.21
C PRO A 113 18.20 22.78 -25.82
N PHE A 114 18.00 21.76 -24.99
CA PHE A 114 18.64 21.66 -23.68
C PHE A 114 20.13 21.35 -23.84
N PRO A 115 21.04 22.15 -23.25
CA PRO A 115 22.47 21.89 -23.32
C PRO A 115 22.83 20.68 -22.44
N PRO A 116 23.45 19.62 -22.99
CA PRO A 116 23.97 18.52 -22.18
C PRO A 116 24.84 19.04 -21.03
N THR A 117 24.44 18.74 -19.80
CA THR A 117 25.05 19.34 -18.60
C THR A 117 25.71 18.25 -17.77
N ARG A 118 26.98 18.46 -17.37
CA ARG A 118 27.73 17.56 -16.50
C ARG A 118 28.35 18.31 -15.32
N ASN A 119 28.39 17.65 -14.18
CA ASN A 119 28.96 18.18 -12.95
C ASN A 119 29.45 17.04 -12.04
N ARG A 120 30.76 16.99 -11.78
CA ARG A 120 31.37 15.92 -10.97
C ARG A 120 30.87 15.86 -9.54
N SER A 121 30.39 16.97 -8.98
CA SER A 121 29.89 17.02 -7.60
C SER A 121 28.46 16.50 -7.42
N GLY A 122 27.76 16.11 -8.50
CA GLY A 122 26.39 15.60 -8.39
C GLY A 122 25.39 16.66 -7.93
N ARG A 123 25.59 17.91 -8.33
CA ARG A 123 24.79 19.06 -7.88
C ARG A 123 23.97 19.70 -8.99
N ILE A 124 23.69 18.97 -10.08
CA ILE A 124 22.81 19.47 -11.12
C ILE A 124 21.37 19.41 -10.61
N GLU A 125 20.66 20.52 -10.80
CA GLU A 125 19.20 20.55 -10.82
C GLU A 125 18.74 20.96 -12.22
N ALA A 126 17.82 20.19 -12.81
CA ALA A 126 17.24 20.48 -14.12
C ALA A 126 15.73 20.34 -14.05
N ALA A 127 15.01 21.35 -14.53
CA ALA A 127 13.55 21.37 -14.59
C ALA A 127 13.08 21.35 -16.04
N PHE A 128 12.16 20.43 -16.36
CA PHE A 128 11.54 20.28 -17.68
C PHE A 128 10.05 20.60 -17.59
N LEU A 129 9.61 21.61 -18.34
CA LEU A 129 8.28 22.22 -18.19
C LEU A 129 7.33 21.71 -19.27
N LEU A 130 6.14 21.29 -18.83
CA LEU A 130 5.05 20.87 -19.70
C LEU A 130 3.77 21.63 -19.35
N PRO A 131 3.11 22.29 -20.33
CA PRO A 131 1.80 22.88 -20.10
C PRO A 131 0.75 21.78 -19.97
N VAL A 132 -0.14 21.94 -18.99
CA VAL A 132 -1.29 21.07 -18.71
C VAL A 132 -2.55 21.92 -18.92
N PRO A 133 -3.18 21.85 -20.10
CA PRO A 133 -4.42 22.58 -20.37
C PRO A 133 -5.53 22.16 -19.39
N HIS A 134 -6.54 23.02 -19.24
CA HIS A 134 -7.71 22.71 -18.41
C HIS A 134 -8.39 21.40 -18.87
N ARG A 135 -8.77 20.54 -17.92
CA ARG A 135 -9.37 19.21 -18.15
C ARG A 135 -8.48 18.25 -18.95
N GLN A 136 -7.18 18.49 -19.02
CA GLN A 136 -6.21 17.58 -19.62
C GLN A 136 -5.29 17.00 -18.54
N SER A 137 -4.64 15.88 -18.85
CA SER A 137 -3.56 15.33 -18.05
C SER A 137 -2.28 15.14 -18.87
N VAL A 138 -1.14 15.10 -18.17
CA VAL A 138 0.15 14.71 -18.73
C VAL A 138 0.67 13.51 -17.98
N ARG A 139 1.15 12.49 -18.69
CA ARG A 139 1.67 11.25 -18.11
C ARG A 139 3.14 11.10 -18.44
N VAL A 140 3.93 10.77 -17.42
CA VAL A 140 5.37 10.60 -17.48
C VAL A 140 5.73 9.22 -16.93
N ALA A 141 6.69 8.56 -17.57
CA ALA A 141 7.25 7.31 -17.08
C ALA A 141 8.61 7.58 -16.44
N LEU A 142 8.84 6.95 -15.29
CA LEU A 142 10.05 7.03 -14.50
C LEU A 142 10.52 5.60 -14.26
N ASP A 143 11.66 5.22 -14.82
CA ASP A 143 12.27 3.93 -14.52
C ASP A 143 13.73 4.16 -14.13
N PRO A 144 14.05 4.13 -12.82
CA PRO A 144 15.41 4.32 -12.37
C PRO A 144 16.29 3.06 -12.56
N THR A 145 15.70 1.91 -12.87
CA THR A 145 16.39 0.62 -12.86
C THR A 145 16.66 0.08 -14.26
N SER A 146 15.73 0.30 -15.19
CA SER A 146 15.85 -0.14 -16.58
C SER A 146 16.59 0.87 -17.44
N ARG A 147 17.08 0.37 -18.57
CA ARG A 147 17.59 1.19 -19.68
C ARG A 147 16.60 1.29 -20.83
N ALA A 148 15.47 0.59 -20.74
CA ALA A 148 14.44 0.62 -21.75
C ALA A 148 13.71 1.97 -21.72
N ILE A 149 13.42 2.51 -22.90
CA ILE A 149 12.56 3.68 -23.05
C ILE A 149 11.15 3.15 -23.24
N VAL A 150 10.27 3.48 -22.29
CA VAL A 150 8.86 3.08 -22.32
C VAL A 150 7.99 4.30 -22.59
N ASP A 151 7.14 4.23 -23.61
CA ASP A 151 6.18 5.29 -23.88
C ASP A 151 5.12 5.32 -22.76
N PRO A 152 4.99 6.42 -22.00
CA PRO A 152 4.02 6.50 -20.92
C PRO A 152 2.57 6.29 -21.36
N ARG A 153 2.25 6.50 -22.65
CA ARG A 153 0.90 6.34 -23.20
C ARG A 153 0.50 4.87 -23.36
N THR A 154 1.46 3.95 -23.45
CA THR A 154 1.17 2.51 -23.53
C THR A 154 1.03 1.87 -22.15
N LEU A 155 1.40 2.60 -21.08
CA LEU A 155 1.28 2.12 -19.71
C LEU A 155 -0.16 2.27 -19.20
N PRO A 156 -0.62 1.36 -18.32
CA PRO A 156 -1.91 1.47 -17.66
C PRO A 156 -2.05 2.81 -16.92
N GLY A 157 -3.25 3.38 -16.92
CA GLY A 157 -3.49 4.59 -16.13
C GLY A 157 -3.54 4.29 -14.63
N PRO A 158 -3.43 5.30 -13.76
CA PRO A 158 -3.51 5.11 -12.31
C PRO A 158 -4.77 4.36 -11.84
N ALA A 159 -5.91 4.59 -12.50
CA ALA A 159 -7.15 3.88 -12.21
C ALA A 159 -7.11 2.39 -12.61
N ASP A 160 -6.43 2.05 -13.72
CA ASP A 160 -6.21 0.66 -14.11
C ASP A 160 -5.31 -0.05 -13.09
N VAL A 161 -4.23 0.62 -12.65
CA VAL A 161 -3.33 0.09 -11.63
C VAL A 161 -4.06 -0.12 -10.30
N ALA A 162 -4.89 0.84 -9.87
CA ALA A 162 -5.71 0.70 -8.67
C ALA A 162 -6.67 -0.49 -8.77
N ARG A 163 -7.34 -0.69 -9.92
CA ARG A 163 -8.17 -1.88 -10.17
C ARG A 163 -7.37 -3.18 -10.12
N GLY A 164 -6.17 -3.20 -10.69
CA GLY A 164 -5.27 -4.35 -10.63
C GLY A 164 -4.91 -4.72 -9.19
N TRP A 165 -4.60 -3.73 -8.35
CA TRP A 165 -4.42 -3.92 -6.91
C TRP A 165 -5.70 -4.37 -6.21
N GLY A 166 -6.86 -3.85 -6.62
CA GLY A 166 -8.18 -4.41 -6.35
C GLY A 166 -8.21 -5.92 -6.42
N ALA A 167 -7.98 -6.46 -7.61
CA ALA A 167 -8.00 -7.89 -7.87
C ALA A 167 -6.94 -8.65 -7.06
N GLN A 168 -5.72 -8.12 -6.93
CA GLN A 168 -4.65 -8.76 -6.17
C GLN A 168 -5.01 -8.92 -4.68
N LEU A 169 -5.68 -7.91 -4.10
CA LEU A 169 -6.10 -7.91 -2.70
C LEU A 169 -7.38 -8.72 -2.44
N GLU A 170 -8.05 -9.23 -3.47
CA GLU A 170 -9.13 -10.22 -3.28
C GLU A 170 -8.60 -11.65 -3.03
N ARG A 171 -7.29 -11.89 -3.25
CA ARG A 171 -6.65 -13.18 -2.98
C ARG A 171 -6.33 -13.35 -1.49
N GLY A 172 -6.24 -14.60 -1.03
CA GLY A 172 -5.85 -14.92 0.34
C GLY A 172 -6.97 -14.66 1.35
N MET A 173 -6.60 -14.43 2.61
CA MET A 173 -7.53 -14.13 3.70
C MET A 173 -8.22 -12.79 3.48
N ARG A 174 -9.55 -12.74 3.65
CA ARG A 174 -10.35 -11.50 3.62
C ARG A 174 -11.11 -11.33 4.94
N VAL A 175 -11.30 -10.07 5.32
CA VAL A 175 -11.97 -9.71 6.58
C VAL A 175 -13.00 -8.60 6.31
N ASP A 176 -14.17 -8.74 6.92
CA ASP A 176 -15.16 -7.68 7.07
C ASP A 176 -15.37 -7.44 8.57
N LEU A 177 -15.03 -6.24 9.04
CA LEU A 177 -15.00 -5.91 10.47
C LEU A 177 -16.07 -4.88 10.86
N GLY A 178 -16.96 -4.50 9.94
CA GLY A 178 -17.96 -3.46 10.17
C GLY A 178 -17.40 -2.05 10.42
N ASP A 179 -16.08 -1.87 10.32
CA ASP A 179 -15.37 -0.60 10.46
C ASP A 179 -14.67 -0.25 9.13
N PRO A 180 -15.20 0.73 8.36
CA PRO A 180 -14.62 1.10 7.07
C PRO A 180 -13.24 1.73 7.19
N ILE A 181 -12.90 2.37 8.32
CA ILE A 181 -11.58 2.96 8.53
C ILE A 181 -10.56 1.84 8.74
N LEU A 182 -10.89 0.86 9.58
CA LEU A 182 -10.01 -0.29 9.79
C LEU A 182 -9.88 -1.13 8.52
N ALA A 183 -10.96 -1.32 7.76
CA ALA A 183 -10.93 -2.03 6.49
C ALA A 183 -9.92 -1.41 5.51
N GLY A 184 -9.93 -0.07 5.37
CA GLY A 184 -8.96 0.64 4.54
C GLY A 184 -7.52 0.49 5.04
N VAL A 185 -7.30 0.56 6.35
CA VAL A 185 -5.96 0.35 6.96
C VAL A 185 -5.44 -1.07 6.70
N VAL A 186 -6.29 -2.10 6.85
CA VAL A 186 -5.93 -3.51 6.58
C VAL A 186 -5.62 -3.72 5.11
N ARG A 187 -6.44 -3.15 4.22
CA ARG A 187 -6.24 -3.21 2.77
C ARG A 187 -4.91 -2.57 2.37
N ALA A 188 -4.61 -1.38 2.89
CA ALA A 188 -3.33 -0.72 2.68
C ALA A 188 -2.16 -1.53 3.24
N ALA A 189 -2.28 -2.09 4.45
CA ALA A 189 -1.23 -2.91 5.07
C ALA A 189 -0.91 -4.17 4.23
N ARG A 190 -1.93 -4.85 3.70
CA ARG A 190 -1.74 -6.00 2.80
C ARG A 190 -0.97 -5.61 1.55
N ALA A 191 -1.30 -4.46 0.96
CA ALA A 191 -0.57 -3.95 -0.20
C ALA A 191 0.89 -3.59 0.12
N GLN A 192 1.15 -3.00 1.29
CA GLN A 192 2.52 -2.69 1.74
C GLN A 192 3.37 -3.94 1.92
N VAL A 193 2.81 -5.02 2.49
CA VAL A 193 3.53 -6.29 2.65
C VAL A 193 3.84 -6.93 1.30
N LEU A 194 2.92 -6.87 0.33
CA LEU A 194 3.16 -7.33 -1.04
C LEU A 194 4.27 -6.54 -1.75
N LEU A 195 4.31 -5.21 -1.57
CA LEU A 195 5.39 -4.38 -2.09
C LEU A 195 6.74 -4.74 -1.44
N ALA A 196 6.76 -4.90 -0.13
CA ALA A 196 7.96 -5.26 0.62
C ALA A 196 8.49 -6.67 0.27
N ALA A 197 7.63 -7.55 -0.24
CA ALA A 197 8.02 -8.87 -0.72
C ALA A 197 8.97 -8.81 -1.93
N GLY A 198 8.86 -7.76 -2.75
CA GLY A 198 9.72 -7.50 -3.90
C GLY A 198 11.11 -6.97 -3.55
N ASP A 199 11.37 -6.63 -2.29
CA ASP A 199 12.71 -6.26 -1.84
C ASP A 199 13.64 -7.48 -1.95
N GLY A 200 14.90 -7.25 -2.35
CA GLY A 200 15.91 -8.30 -2.45
C GLY A 200 16.29 -8.90 -1.09
N ARG A 201 15.89 -8.28 0.03
CA ARG A 201 16.17 -8.74 1.40
C ARG A 201 14.97 -8.53 2.34
N PRO A 202 13.85 -9.24 2.13
CA PRO A 202 12.64 -9.01 2.91
C PRO A 202 12.84 -9.38 4.38
N ALA A 203 12.20 -8.61 5.27
CA ALA A 203 12.18 -8.88 6.71
C ALA A 203 11.35 -10.13 7.04
N GLY A 204 11.67 -10.81 8.14
CA GLY A 204 10.97 -12.03 8.55
C GLY A 204 9.47 -11.81 8.81
N GLU A 205 9.08 -10.65 9.33
CA GLU A 205 7.67 -10.31 9.55
C GLU A 205 6.89 -10.15 8.24
N VAL A 206 7.53 -9.64 7.17
CA VAL A 206 6.91 -9.55 5.83
C VAL A 206 6.59 -10.97 5.34
N VAL A 207 7.56 -11.88 5.44
CA VAL A 207 7.36 -13.28 5.01
C VAL A 207 6.26 -13.96 5.82
N ALA A 208 6.26 -13.78 7.15
CA ALA A 208 5.23 -14.34 8.01
C ALA A 208 3.84 -13.75 7.71
N ALA A 209 3.73 -12.44 7.50
CA ALA A 209 2.46 -11.80 7.18
C ALA A 209 1.90 -12.27 5.83
N LEU A 210 2.74 -12.49 4.81
CA LEU A 210 2.31 -13.04 3.52
C LEU A 210 1.71 -14.44 3.68
N GLU A 211 2.40 -15.32 4.42
CA GLU A 211 1.95 -16.69 4.69
C GLU A 211 0.62 -16.68 5.49
N ASP A 212 0.59 -15.92 6.58
CA ASP A 212 -0.55 -15.85 7.50
C ASP A 212 -1.81 -15.20 6.86
N TRP A 213 -1.64 -14.44 5.77
CA TRP A 213 -2.71 -13.82 4.98
C TRP A 213 -2.96 -14.50 3.62
N GLY A 214 -2.28 -15.62 3.33
CA GLY A 214 -2.59 -16.48 2.18
C GLY A 214 -2.06 -16.00 0.84
N PHE A 215 -0.93 -15.28 0.85
CA PHE A 215 -0.16 -14.90 -0.34
C PHE A 215 1.00 -15.89 -0.54
N ASP A 216 0.68 -17.15 -0.81
CA ASP A 216 1.63 -18.27 -0.76
C ASP A 216 2.79 -18.14 -1.75
N ASP A 217 2.51 -17.71 -2.99
CA ASP A 217 3.53 -17.54 -4.04
C ASP A 217 4.52 -16.42 -3.69
N GLU A 218 4.00 -15.30 -3.17
CA GLU A 218 4.78 -14.17 -2.71
C GLU A 218 5.58 -14.53 -1.46
N ALA A 219 4.98 -15.25 -0.51
CA ALA A 219 5.67 -15.75 0.68
C ALA A 219 6.84 -16.68 0.30
N ALA A 220 6.62 -17.61 -0.62
CA ALA A 220 7.64 -18.53 -1.10
C ALA A 220 8.79 -17.78 -1.80
N THR A 221 8.46 -16.76 -2.59
CA THR A 221 9.46 -15.91 -3.26
C THR A 221 10.27 -15.10 -2.26
N ALA A 222 9.60 -14.40 -1.34
CA ALA A 222 10.25 -13.63 -0.29
C ALA A 222 11.12 -14.51 0.62
N TRP A 223 10.67 -15.73 0.95
CA TRP A 223 11.45 -16.70 1.73
C TRP A 223 12.76 -17.08 1.04
N ARG A 224 12.75 -17.30 -0.29
CA ARG A 224 13.96 -17.63 -1.06
C ARG A 224 14.99 -16.49 -1.00
N SER A 225 14.54 -15.23 -1.03
CA SER A 225 15.40 -14.04 -0.95
C SER A 225 15.80 -13.66 0.48
N ALA A 226 15.07 -14.12 1.50
CA ALA A 226 15.32 -13.80 2.90
C ALA A 226 16.63 -14.41 3.43
N SER A 227 17.31 -13.67 4.32
CA SER A 227 18.50 -14.19 5.02
C SER A 227 18.12 -15.31 6.00
N GLY A 228 19.10 -16.15 6.39
CA GLY A 228 18.87 -17.21 7.37
C GLY A 228 18.36 -16.70 8.74
N ARG A 229 18.72 -15.47 9.15
CA ARG A 229 18.19 -14.84 10.36
C ARG A 229 16.71 -14.48 10.20
N GLU A 230 16.35 -13.87 9.07
CA GLU A 230 14.97 -13.46 8.79
C GLU A 230 14.05 -14.66 8.62
N ARG A 231 14.51 -15.76 7.99
CA ARG A 231 13.78 -17.04 7.93
C ARG A 231 13.45 -17.59 9.32
N ARG A 232 14.39 -17.54 10.27
CA ARG A 232 14.15 -17.96 11.66
C ARG A 232 13.19 -17.02 12.39
N ARG A 233 13.22 -15.72 12.08
CA ARG A 233 12.28 -14.73 12.63
C ARG A 233 10.87 -14.99 12.10
N ALA A 234 10.72 -15.15 10.79
CA ALA A 234 9.47 -15.51 10.17
C ALA A 234 8.86 -16.76 10.83
N ALA A 235 9.63 -17.85 10.98
CA ALA A 235 9.17 -19.08 11.62
C ALA A 235 8.69 -18.94 13.09
N ARG A 236 9.03 -17.84 13.78
CA ARG A 236 8.62 -17.60 15.17
C ARG A 236 7.33 -16.78 15.20
N ARG A 237 6.20 -17.48 15.31
CA ARG A 237 4.90 -16.85 15.57
C ARG A 237 4.72 -16.56 17.06
N SER A 238 3.95 -15.52 17.37
CA SER A 238 3.53 -15.26 18.76
C SER A 238 2.71 -16.45 19.26
N LYS A 239 2.97 -16.90 20.49
CA LYS A 239 2.20 -17.97 21.13
C LYS A 239 0.89 -17.48 21.74
N THR A 240 0.76 -16.16 21.89
CA THR A 240 -0.37 -15.52 22.56
C THR A 240 -1.00 -14.47 21.65
N PRO A 241 -2.33 -14.40 21.56
CA PRO A 241 -3.02 -13.32 20.87
C PRO A 241 -2.66 -11.93 21.45
N PRO A 242 -2.62 -10.88 20.62
CA PRO A 242 -2.22 -9.54 21.04
C PRO A 242 -3.27 -8.90 21.95
N GLN A 243 -2.83 -8.04 22.87
CA GLN A 243 -3.76 -7.21 23.62
C GLN A 243 -4.44 -6.20 22.69
N LEU A 244 -5.65 -5.73 23.04
CA LEU A 244 -6.38 -4.81 22.17
C LEU A 244 -5.65 -3.47 22.01
N GLU A 245 -4.99 -3.02 23.07
CA GLU A 245 -4.20 -1.78 23.09
C GLU A 245 -3.00 -1.83 22.13
N GLU A 246 -2.40 -3.02 21.94
CA GLU A 246 -1.31 -3.23 20.99
C GLU A 246 -1.81 -3.06 19.55
N LEU A 247 -2.99 -3.60 19.25
CA LEU A 247 -3.62 -3.45 17.94
C LEU A 247 -4.04 -1.99 17.68
N ASP A 248 -4.67 -1.35 18.66
CA ASP A 248 -5.10 0.06 18.58
C ASP A 248 -3.91 1.00 18.30
N GLU A 249 -2.76 0.73 18.92
CA GLU A 249 -1.54 1.49 18.70
C GLU A 249 -1.00 1.32 17.27
N LEU A 250 -1.01 0.09 16.73
CA LEU A 250 -0.61 -0.17 15.35
C LEU A 250 -1.54 0.53 14.34
N VAL A 251 -2.85 0.47 14.57
CA VAL A 251 -3.85 1.17 13.74
C VAL A 251 -3.66 2.68 13.82
N ARG A 252 -3.43 3.23 15.02
CA ARG A 252 -3.17 4.66 15.22
C ARG A 252 -1.92 5.13 14.47
N ARG A 253 -0.83 4.37 14.54
CA ARG A 253 0.42 4.67 13.82
C ARG A 253 0.25 4.57 12.31
N ALA A 254 -0.48 3.56 11.83
CA ALA A 254 -0.81 3.42 10.41
C ALA A 254 -1.57 4.67 9.90
N ARG A 255 -2.59 5.11 10.63
CA ARG A 255 -3.37 6.32 10.31
C ARG A 255 -2.56 7.61 10.40
N ALA A 256 -1.53 7.64 11.25
CA ALA A 256 -0.57 8.74 11.36
C ALA A 256 0.49 8.75 10.24
N GLY A 257 0.34 7.91 9.20
CA GLY A 257 1.22 7.87 8.04
C GLY A 257 2.40 6.89 8.14
N SER A 258 2.44 6.04 9.17
CA SER A 258 3.51 5.03 9.35
C SER A 258 3.14 3.64 8.81
N ILE A 259 2.20 3.54 7.87
CA ILE A 259 1.65 2.26 7.39
C ILE A 259 2.75 1.30 6.89
N GLU A 260 3.71 1.77 6.09
CA GLU A 260 4.82 0.97 5.57
C GLU A 260 5.61 0.28 6.70
N ALA A 261 5.88 1.01 7.78
CA ALA A 261 6.69 0.52 8.90
C ALA A 261 5.93 -0.44 9.83
N VAL A 262 4.60 -0.35 9.91
CA VAL A 262 3.79 -1.15 10.86
C VAL A 262 2.98 -2.25 10.19
N ALA A 263 2.87 -2.24 8.85
CA ALA A 263 2.01 -3.15 8.11
C ALA A 263 2.23 -4.64 8.45
N PRO A 264 3.47 -5.19 8.47
CA PRO A 264 3.68 -6.59 8.81
C PRO A 264 3.17 -6.93 10.21
N SER A 265 3.56 -6.14 11.22
CA SER A 265 3.18 -6.39 12.62
C SER A 265 1.68 -6.20 12.85
N LEU A 266 1.06 -5.22 12.17
CA LEU A 266 -0.40 -5.00 12.19
C LEU A 266 -1.15 -6.22 11.65
N LEU A 267 -0.74 -6.73 10.50
CA LEU A 267 -1.36 -7.89 9.87
C LEU A 267 -1.19 -9.16 10.72
N LEU A 268 -0.01 -9.37 11.31
CA LEU A 268 0.24 -10.50 12.21
C LEU A 268 -0.60 -10.40 13.49
N ALA A 269 -0.69 -9.21 14.11
CA ALA A 269 -1.52 -8.98 15.29
C ALA A 269 -3.00 -9.18 14.97
N LEU A 270 -3.50 -8.57 13.90
CA LEU A 270 -4.89 -8.73 13.50
C LEU A 270 -5.23 -10.18 13.14
N ARG A 271 -4.33 -10.88 12.42
CA ARG A 271 -4.50 -12.32 12.18
C ARG A 271 -4.63 -13.07 13.49
N ALA A 272 -3.69 -12.91 14.43
CA ALA A 272 -3.71 -13.58 15.72
C ALA A 272 -4.90 -13.19 16.62
N LEU A 273 -5.49 -12.00 16.45
CA LEU A 273 -6.74 -11.63 17.11
C LEU A 273 -7.92 -12.40 16.51
N LEU A 274 -8.01 -12.47 15.18
CA LEU A 274 -9.14 -13.04 14.46
C LEU A 274 -9.12 -14.56 14.41
N VAL A 275 -7.94 -15.15 14.24
CA VAL A 275 -7.68 -16.60 14.17
C VAL A 275 -6.34 -16.84 14.85
N HIS A 276 -6.28 -17.71 15.85
CA HIS A 276 -5.04 -18.03 16.56
C HIS A 276 -4.85 -19.53 16.67
N GLU A 277 -3.75 -20.03 16.13
CA GLU A 277 -3.38 -21.44 16.19
C GLU A 277 -2.55 -21.69 17.45
N HIS A 278 -3.00 -22.61 18.30
CA HIS A 278 -2.21 -23.07 19.45
C HIS A 278 -1.28 -24.21 19.05
N ASP A 279 -1.82 -25.12 18.25
CA ASP A 279 -1.18 -26.31 17.69
C ASP A 279 -1.95 -26.74 16.42
N ASP A 280 -1.59 -27.88 15.83
CA ASP A 280 -2.20 -28.40 14.59
C ASP A 280 -3.66 -28.89 14.76
N SER A 281 -4.17 -28.90 16.00
CA SER A 281 -5.50 -29.44 16.35
C SER A 281 -6.41 -28.43 17.04
N THR A 282 -5.92 -27.26 17.46
CA THR A 282 -6.73 -26.26 18.19
C THR A 282 -6.56 -24.85 17.63
N VAL A 283 -7.68 -24.27 17.22
CA VAL A 283 -7.78 -22.90 16.71
C VAL A 283 -8.75 -22.07 17.54
N THR A 284 -8.35 -20.86 17.87
CA THR A 284 -9.20 -19.83 18.47
C THR A 284 -9.68 -18.88 17.40
N LEU A 285 -10.99 -18.73 17.24
CA LEU A 285 -11.63 -17.69 16.45
C LEU A 285 -11.92 -16.52 17.38
N LEU A 286 -11.59 -15.30 16.95
CA LEU A 286 -11.79 -14.07 17.70
C LEU A 286 -11.35 -14.19 19.17
N ALA A 287 -10.05 -14.12 19.42
CA ALA A 287 -9.46 -14.29 20.74
C ALA A 287 -9.99 -13.26 21.77
N ARG A 288 -10.29 -12.03 21.32
CA ARG A 288 -10.88 -10.95 22.10
C ARG A 288 -11.84 -10.15 21.22
N LEU A 289 -12.91 -9.62 21.79
CA LEU A 289 -13.89 -8.79 21.07
C LEU A 289 -13.67 -7.31 21.41
N PRO A 290 -13.18 -6.48 20.47
CA PRO A 290 -13.15 -5.03 20.63
C PRO A 290 -14.54 -4.48 20.95
N ALA A 291 -14.59 -3.48 21.83
CA ALA A 291 -15.86 -2.87 22.24
C ALA A 291 -16.62 -2.25 21.05
N SER A 292 -15.89 -1.68 20.09
CA SER A 292 -16.43 -1.08 18.87
C SER A 292 -17.05 -2.09 17.90
N TRP A 293 -16.68 -3.37 17.97
CA TRP A 293 -17.21 -4.42 17.09
C TRP A 293 -18.45 -5.10 17.67
N ARG A 294 -18.82 -4.80 18.92
CA ARG A 294 -20.02 -5.37 19.54
C ARG A 294 -21.28 -4.96 18.77
N GLY A 295 -22.15 -5.92 18.51
CA GLY A 295 -23.36 -5.70 17.72
C GLY A 295 -23.12 -5.57 16.21
N GLN A 296 -21.87 -5.47 15.74
CA GLN A 296 -21.55 -5.37 14.32
C GLN A 296 -21.32 -6.76 13.72
N PRO A 297 -21.81 -7.03 12.50
CA PRO A 297 -21.44 -8.25 11.80
C PRO A 297 -19.92 -8.27 11.57
N LEU A 298 -19.34 -9.46 11.65
CA LEU A 298 -17.93 -9.69 11.35
C LEU A 298 -17.81 -10.94 10.49
N GLU A 299 -16.95 -10.92 9.49
CA GLU A 299 -16.68 -12.06 8.64
C GLU A 299 -15.17 -12.22 8.43
N VAL A 300 -14.71 -13.46 8.47
CA VAL A 300 -13.35 -13.87 8.12
C VAL A 300 -13.46 -14.98 7.09
N HIS A 301 -12.82 -14.78 5.95
CA HIS A 301 -12.84 -15.70 4.83
C HIS A 301 -11.44 -16.25 4.59
N ASP A 302 -11.35 -17.57 4.44
CA ASP A 302 -10.19 -18.29 3.91
C ASP A 302 -8.89 -18.07 4.70
N ALA A 303 -8.97 -17.89 6.03
CA ALA A 303 -7.80 -17.73 6.88
C ALA A 303 -6.91 -18.99 6.81
N PRO A 304 -5.66 -18.91 6.33
CA PRO A 304 -4.79 -20.07 6.20
C PRO A 304 -4.31 -20.52 7.58
N THR A 305 -4.48 -21.80 7.93
CA THR A 305 -3.89 -22.42 9.12
C THR A 305 -3.07 -23.64 8.72
N ARG A 306 -2.27 -24.19 9.65
CA ARG A 306 -1.56 -25.46 9.44
C ARG A 306 -2.49 -26.64 9.12
N ALA A 307 -3.71 -26.61 9.63
CA ALA A 307 -4.72 -27.66 9.41
C ALA A 307 -5.52 -27.45 8.10
N GLY A 308 -5.41 -26.28 7.46
CA GLY A 308 -6.20 -25.89 6.29
C GLY A 308 -6.85 -24.51 6.44
N ARG A 309 -7.75 -24.14 5.54
CA ARG A 309 -8.43 -22.83 5.58
C ARG A 309 -9.60 -22.84 6.55
N ILE A 310 -9.77 -21.76 7.30
CA ILE A 310 -10.91 -21.55 8.19
C ILE A 310 -11.63 -20.26 7.81
N SER A 311 -12.96 -20.33 7.79
CA SER A 311 -13.84 -19.19 7.59
C SER A 311 -14.86 -19.14 8.72
N TYR A 312 -15.25 -17.93 9.14
CA TYR A 312 -16.33 -17.78 10.11
C TYR A 312 -17.02 -16.42 9.99
N ALA A 313 -18.25 -16.36 10.47
CA ALA A 313 -19.02 -15.13 10.58
C ALA A 313 -19.66 -15.00 11.96
N VAL A 314 -19.74 -13.77 12.43
CA VAL A 314 -20.47 -13.39 13.65
C VAL A 314 -21.66 -12.54 13.24
N ARG A 315 -22.85 -12.98 13.61
CA ARG A 315 -24.11 -12.24 13.49
C ARG A 315 -24.66 -11.96 14.88
N TRP A 316 -25.59 -11.01 15.00
CA TRP A 316 -26.12 -10.60 16.30
C TRP A 316 -27.64 -10.77 16.35
N HIS A 317 -28.12 -11.40 17.42
CA HIS A 317 -29.53 -11.52 17.77
C HIS A 317 -29.77 -10.82 19.10
N GLY A 318 -30.06 -9.52 19.05
CA GLY A 318 -29.98 -8.65 20.21
C GLY A 318 -28.55 -8.63 20.77
N PRO A 319 -28.34 -8.87 22.07
CA PRO A 319 -27.00 -8.86 22.67
C PRO A 319 -26.23 -10.18 22.49
N ARG A 320 -26.84 -11.22 21.87
CA ARG A 320 -26.25 -12.55 21.74
C ARG A 320 -25.60 -12.74 20.36
N PRO A 321 -24.32 -13.11 20.29
CA PRO A 321 -23.68 -13.40 19.01
C PRO A 321 -24.01 -14.82 18.53
N ALA A 322 -24.36 -14.96 17.25
CA ALA A 322 -24.40 -16.22 16.54
C ALA A 322 -23.11 -16.39 15.74
N LEU A 323 -22.38 -17.47 16.02
CA LEU A 323 -21.15 -17.84 15.33
C LEU A 323 -21.46 -18.91 14.28
N LEU A 324 -21.10 -18.64 13.02
CA LEU A 324 -21.12 -19.59 11.92
C LEU A 324 -19.68 -19.88 11.52
N TRP A 325 -19.32 -21.14 11.27
CA TRP A 325 -17.96 -21.50 10.91
C TRP A 325 -17.89 -22.62 9.86
N ASP A 326 -16.78 -22.63 9.13
CA ASP A 326 -16.32 -23.70 8.26
C ASP A 326 -14.80 -23.87 8.47
N ALA A 327 -14.39 -25.10 8.79
CA ALA A 327 -13.06 -25.44 9.24
C ALA A 327 -12.67 -26.86 8.80
N PRO A 328 -11.36 -27.15 8.73
CA PRO A 328 -10.87 -28.49 8.43
C PRO A 328 -11.32 -29.50 9.50
N ARG A 329 -11.48 -30.76 9.08
CA ARG A 329 -11.78 -31.85 10.02
C ARG A 329 -10.62 -32.06 10.99
N GLY A 330 -10.95 -32.45 12.23
CA GLY A 330 -9.95 -32.74 13.26
C GLY A 330 -9.40 -31.51 13.97
N VAL A 331 -9.98 -30.33 13.73
CA VAL A 331 -9.66 -29.09 14.44
C VAL A 331 -10.72 -28.79 15.48
N ARG A 332 -10.29 -28.59 16.73
CA ARG A 332 -11.08 -28.00 17.80
C ARG A 332 -11.09 -26.49 17.69
N ILE A 333 -12.27 -25.91 17.71
CA ILE A 333 -12.52 -24.48 17.56
C ILE A 333 -12.96 -23.91 18.91
N ARG A 334 -12.42 -22.75 19.28
CA ARG A 334 -12.82 -21.97 20.47
C ARG A 334 -13.14 -20.54 20.06
N ALA A 335 -14.00 -19.84 20.81
CA ALA A 335 -14.34 -18.44 20.52
C ALA A 335 -14.44 -17.56 21.78
N PRO A 336 -13.36 -17.42 22.57
CA PRO A 336 -13.40 -16.81 23.89
C PRO A 336 -13.75 -15.31 23.88
N GLY A 337 -13.50 -14.61 22.76
CA GLY A 337 -13.96 -13.24 22.59
C GLY A 337 -15.49 -13.10 22.55
N LEU A 338 -16.20 -14.18 22.20
CA LEU A 338 -17.67 -14.24 22.16
C LEU A 338 -18.25 -14.97 23.37
N ASP A 339 -17.68 -16.13 23.72
CA ASP A 339 -18.07 -16.99 24.84
C ASP A 339 -16.85 -17.81 25.30
N ALA A 340 -16.41 -17.59 26.54
CA ALA A 340 -15.16 -18.13 27.07
C ALA A 340 -15.14 -19.67 27.17
N GLU A 341 -16.32 -20.27 27.38
CA GLU A 341 -16.47 -21.71 27.60
C GLU A 341 -16.87 -22.47 26.32
N TRP A 342 -17.20 -21.74 25.25
CA TRP A 342 -17.64 -22.37 24.01
C TRP A 342 -16.48 -23.04 23.25
N THR A 343 -16.74 -24.27 22.80
CA THR A 343 -15.87 -25.06 21.94
C THR A 343 -16.68 -25.93 20.99
N SER A 344 -16.11 -26.28 19.84
CA SER A 344 -16.70 -27.22 18.88
C SER A 344 -15.61 -28.04 18.20
N ASP A 345 -15.87 -29.33 17.96
CA ASP A 345 -15.03 -30.21 17.12
C ASP A 345 -15.67 -30.46 15.74
N ALA A 346 -16.84 -29.86 15.46
CA ALA A 346 -17.52 -30.01 14.18
C ALA A 346 -16.84 -29.14 13.10
N PRO A 347 -16.60 -29.67 11.88
CA PRO A 347 -15.92 -28.92 10.83
C PRO A 347 -16.75 -27.73 10.33
N ALA A 348 -18.08 -27.78 10.42
CA ALA A 348 -18.94 -26.64 10.12
C ALA A 348 -20.13 -26.62 11.08
N GLY A 349 -20.71 -25.44 11.27
CA GLY A 349 -21.91 -25.30 12.08
C GLY A 349 -22.30 -23.86 12.39
N GLU A 350 -23.35 -23.75 13.19
CA GLU A 350 -23.88 -22.50 13.73
C GLU A 350 -24.17 -22.68 15.22
N ALA A 351 -23.85 -21.66 16.03
CA ALA A 351 -24.13 -21.64 17.46
C ALA A 351 -24.53 -20.24 17.94
N LEU A 352 -25.66 -20.14 18.64
CA LEU A 352 -26.07 -18.92 19.33
C LEU A 352 -25.45 -18.91 20.74
N LEU A 353 -24.50 -18.01 20.96
CA LEU A 353 -23.65 -17.99 22.15
C LEU A 353 -24.25 -17.17 23.30
N SER A 354 -23.70 -17.34 24.50
CA SER A 354 -24.14 -16.63 25.71
C SER A 354 -23.81 -15.12 25.67
N GLY A 355 -22.72 -14.77 24.98
CA GLY A 355 -22.05 -13.48 25.12
C GLY A 355 -21.12 -13.46 26.35
N HIS A 356 -20.13 -12.55 26.35
CA HIS A 356 -19.17 -12.44 27.45
C HIS A 356 -19.86 -11.92 28.73
N VAL A 357 -19.61 -12.56 29.88
CA VAL A 357 -20.18 -12.23 31.20
C VAL A 357 -19.58 -10.92 31.73
N GLY A 358 -20.07 -9.81 31.19
CA GLY A 358 -19.89 -8.43 31.67
C GLY A 358 -21.12 -7.57 31.36
N MET A 359 -22.21 -8.22 30.97
CA MET A 359 -23.48 -7.65 30.54
C MET A 359 -24.21 -7.00 31.72
N ARG A 360 -24.03 -5.68 31.89
CA ARG A 360 -25.09 -4.83 32.42
C ARG A 360 -25.54 -3.90 31.30
N CYS A 361 -26.85 -3.93 31.05
CA CYS A 361 -27.58 -3.10 30.09
C CYS A 361 -27.32 -1.61 30.29
#